data_AF-A0A841KL27-F1
#
_entry.id   AF-A0A841KL27-F1
#
_cell.length_a   1.000
_cell.length_b   1.000
_cell.length_c   1.000
_cell.angle_alpha   90.00
_cell.angle_beta   90.00
_cell.angle_gamma   90.00
#
_symmetry.space_group_name_H-M   'P 1'
#
loop_
_entity.id
_entity.type
_entity.pdbx_description
1 polymer ?
#
loop_
_entity_poly.entity_id
_entity_poly.type
_entity_poly.pdbx_seq_one_letter_code
_entity_poly.pdbx_strand_id
1 'polypeptide(L)'
;MKRLVVMCIAALTVLGAPLSAHAMTMRQYHQLMKQHPDSAKLYILGVGEGLALANAALISKKRPNIFCVPNKLSLNIDNYTRILDSEYEEFRKAASEDVADSRTVSIVLYMGLVATFPCKK
;
A
#
# COMPACT_ATOMS: atom_id res chain seq x y z
N MET A 1 -9.90 20.64 -44.02
CA MET A 1 -10.32 19.40 -43.32
C MET A 1 -9.14 18.59 -42.78
N LYS A 2 -8.15 18.16 -43.60
CA LYS A 2 -6.97 17.39 -43.11
C LYS A 2 -6.19 18.09 -41.98
N ARG A 3 -6.00 19.41 -42.06
CA ARG A 3 -5.33 20.21 -41.01
C ARG A 3 -6.11 20.27 -39.68
N LEU A 4 -7.45 20.22 -39.73
CA LEU A 4 -8.30 20.23 -38.54
C LEU A 4 -8.24 18.88 -37.81
N VAL A 5 -8.23 17.78 -38.57
CA VAL A 5 -8.13 16.41 -38.04
C VAL A 5 -6.76 16.17 -37.38
N VAL A 6 -5.67 16.65 -37.99
CA VAL A 6 -4.32 16.54 -37.41
C VAL A 6 -4.21 17.33 -36.10
N MET A 7 -4.85 18.50 -36.01
CA MET A 7 -4.86 19.31 -34.79
C MET A 7 -5.65 18.66 -33.65
N CYS A 8 -6.78 18.00 -33.95
CA CYS A 8 -7.55 17.25 -32.95
C CYS A 8 -6.80 16.00 -32.44
N ILE A 9 -6.06 15.30 -33.31
CA ILE A 9 -5.25 14.14 -32.91
C ILE A 9 -4.07 14.56 -32.02
N ALA A 10 -3.44 15.70 -32.30
CA ALA A 10 -2.37 16.25 -31.47
C ALA A 10 -2.87 16.78 -30.11
N ALA A 11 -4.13 17.19 -29.99
CA ALA A 11 -4.70 17.65 -28.72
C ALA A 11 -5.04 16.47 -27.77
N LEU A 12 -5.39 15.30 -28.32
CA LEU A 12 -5.68 14.10 -27.52
C LEU A 12 -4.43 13.48 -26.87
N THR A 13 -3.24 13.67 -27.44
CA THR A 13 -2.00 13.09 -26.88
C THR A 13 -1.46 13.89 -25.69
N VAL A 14 -1.83 15.17 -25.52
CA VAL A 14 -1.36 16.03 -24.41
C VAL A 14 -2.15 15.78 -23.11
N LEU A 15 -3.41 15.33 -23.21
CA LEU A 15 -4.24 14.95 -22.05
C LEU A 15 -3.89 13.57 -21.48
N GLY A 16 -3.07 12.79 -22.19
CA GLY A 16 -2.57 11.48 -21.76
C GLY A 16 -1.30 11.55 -20.93
N ALA A 17 -1.02 12.67 -20.24
CA ALA A 17 0.02 12.67 -19.23
C ALA A 17 -0.24 11.47 -18.31
N PRO A 18 0.68 10.48 -18.23
CA PRO A 18 0.47 9.37 -17.34
C PRO A 18 0.37 9.98 -15.96
N LEU A 19 -0.83 9.94 -15.37
CA LEU A 19 -0.98 9.98 -13.92
C LEU A 19 -0.20 8.76 -13.45
N SER A 20 1.11 8.94 -13.26
CA SER A 20 1.95 7.92 -12.69
C SER A 20 1.34 7.63 -11.33
N ALA A 21 0.61 6.52 -11.26
CA ALA A 21 0.03 6.02 -10.03
C ALA A 21 1.18 5.58 -9.15
N HIS A 22 1.77 6.55 -8.47
CA HIS A 22 2.79 6.30 -7.46
C HIS A 22 2.10 5.69 -6.24
N ALA A 23 2.78 4.76 -5.58
CA ALA A 23 2.30 4.20 -4.33
C ALA A 23 2.06 5.33 -3.31
N MET A 24 0.94 5.25 -2.59
CA MET A 24 0.54 6.28 -1.62
C MET A 24 1.54 6.33 -0.47
N THR A 25 2.00 7.52 -0.13
CA THR A 25 2.86 7.72 1.04
C THR A 25 2.05 7.73 2.34
N MET A 26 2.72 7.53 3.48
CA MET A 26 2.07 7.64 4.80
C MET A 26 1.47 9.03 5.02
N ARG A 27 2.13 10.09 4.53
CA ARG A 27 1.57 11.45 4.55
C ARG A 27 0.24 11.54 3.82
N GLN A 28 0.19 11.04 2.59
CA GLN A 28 -1.03 11.04 1.78
C GLN A 28 -2.11 10.19 2.41
N TYR A 29 -1.74 9.04 2.98
CA TYR A 29 -2.65 8.16 3.70
C TYR A 29 -3.25 8.83 4.94
N HIS A 30 -2.45 9.49 5.78
CA HIS A 30 -2.93 10.23 6.93
C HIS A 30 -3.84 11.39 6.54
N GLN A 31 -3.54 12.08 5.42
CA GLN A 31 -4.44 13.09 4.86
C GLN A 31 -5.76 12.46 4.40
N LEU A 32 -5.70 11.32 3.70
CA LEU A 32 -6.89 10.61 3.23
C LEU A 32 -7.73 10.09 4.40
N MET A 33 -7.11 9.59 5.47
CA MET A 33 -7.81 9.18 6.69
C MET A 33 -8.59 10.34 7.33
N LYS A 34 -8.05 11.57 7.28
CA LYS A 34 -8.74 12.77 7.80
C LYS A 34 -9.88 13.23 6.89
N GLN A 35 -9.71 13.15 5.57
CA GLN A 35 -10.65 13.71 4.59
C GLN A 35 -11.75 12.72 4.18
N HIS A 36 -11.37 11.46 3.95
CA HIS A 36 -12.19 10.39 3.41
C HIS A 36 -11.83 9.04 4.08
N PRO A 37 -12.18 8.86 5.37
CA PRO A 37 -11.77 7.70 6.16
C PRO A 37 -12.17 6.37 5.54
N ASP A 38 -13.35 6.28 4.93
CA ASP A 38 -13.81 5.04 4.27
C ASP A 38 -12.98 4.72 3.01
N SER A 39 -12.53 5.73 2.26
CA SER A 39 -11.63 5.54 1.12
C SER A 39 -10.25 5.10 1.57
N ALA A 40 -9.71 5.67 2.64
CA ALA A 40 -8.44 5.23 3.22
C ALA A 40 -8.52 3.80 3.77
N LYS A 41 -9.65 3.46 4.38
CA LYS A 41 -9.99 2.12 4.83
C LYS A 41 -9.99 1.10 3.68
N LEU A 42 -10.69 1.41 2.58
CA LEU A 42 -10.68 0.55 1.39
C LEU A 42 -9.27 0.45 0.78
N TYR A 43 -8.51 1.54 0.79
CA TYR A 43 -7.13 1.55 0.31
C TYR A 43 -6.25 0.58 1.10
N ILE A 44 -6.26 0.65 2.45
CA ILE A 44 -5.44 -0.25 3.28
C ILE A 44 -5.89 -1.71 3.16
N LEU A 45 -7.19 -1.96 3.02
CA LEU A 45 -7.71 -3.30 2.76
C LEU A 45 -7.15 -3.87 1.45
N GLY A 46 -7.17 -3.09 0.37
CA GLY A 46 -6.62 -3.51 -0.93
C GLY A 46 -5.11 -3.79 -0.88
N VAL A 47 -4.34 -2.97 -0.15
CA VAL A 47 -2.91 -3.22 0.07
C VAL A 47 -2.71 -4.53 0.86
N GLY A 48 -3.48 -4.72 1.93
CA GLY A 48 -3.44 -5.93 2.77
C GLY A 48 -3.78 -7.20 1.99
N GLU A 49 -4.84 -7.18 1.18
CA GLU A 49 -5.22 -8.30 0.30
C GLU A 49 -4.14 -8.62 -0.72
N GLY A 50 -3.49 -7.61 -1.31
CA GLY A 50 -2.36 -7.81 -2.22
C GLY A 50 -1.19 -8.53 -1.55
N LEU A 51 -0.84 -8.13 -0.32
CA LEU A 51 0.21 -8.78 0.47
C LEU A 51 -0.17 -10.22 0.87
N ALA A 52 -1.43 -10.44 1.25
CA ALA A 52 -1.95 -11.77 1.56
C ALA A 52 -1.92 -12.70 0.33
N LEU A 53 -2.32 -12.19 -0.84
CA LEU A 53 -2.27 -12.94 -2.09
C LEU A 53 -0.82 -13.28 -2.49
N ALA A 54 0.11 -12.32 -2.37
CA ALA A 54 1.52 -12.56 -2.62
C ALA A 54 2.09 -13.65 -1.70
N ASN A 55 1.72 -13.63 -0.41
CA ASN A 55 2.13 -14.64 0.55
C ASN A 55 1.53 -16.02 0.22
N ALA A 56 0.23 -16.08 -0.12
CA ALA A 56 -0.44 -17.32 -0.54
C ALA A 56 0.17 -17.93 -1.83
N ALA A 57 0.59 -17.08 -2.77
CA ALA A 57 1.26 -17.53 -3.99
C ALA A 57 2.63 -18.19 -3.72
N LEU A 58 3.32 -17.81 -2.64
CA LEU A 58 4.55 -18.48 -2.21
C LEU A 58 4.25 -19.82 -1.54
N ILE A 59 3.22 -19.88 -0.70
CA ILE A 59 2.74 -21.11 -0.06
C ILE A 59 2.39 -22.17 -1.12
N SER A 60 1.62 -21.79 -2.15
CA SER A 60 1.22 -22.70 -3.23
C SER A 60 2.39 -23.25 -4.04
N LYS A 61 3.47 -22.47 -4.13
CA LYS A 61 4.74 -22.84 -4.80
C LYS A 61 5.73 -23.53 -3.87
N LYS A 62 5.36 -23.86 -2.63
CA LYS A 62 6.23 -24.43 -1.59
C LYS A 62 7.51 -23.59 -1.37
N ARG A 63 7.39 -22.27 -1.47
CA ARG A 63 8.46 -21.31 -1.20
C ARG A 63 8.28 -20.74 0.22
N PRO A 64 9.36 -20.23 0.84
CA PRO A 64 9.25 -19.55 2.13
C PRO A 64 8.22 -18.42 2.07
N ASN A 65 7.39 -18.34 3.11
CA ASN A 65 6.38 -17.30 3.27
C ASN A 65 7.06 -15.96 3.61
N ILE A 66 6.39 -14.86 3.28
CA ILE A 66 6.78 -13.51 3.69
C ILE A 66 6.49 -13.32 5.19
N PHE A 67 5.31 -13.74 5.64
CA PHE A 67 4.84 -13.66 7.02
C PHE A 67 3.94 -14.85 7.36
N CYS A 68 3.81 -15.17 8.64
CA CYS A 68 3.16 -16.40 9.12
C CYS A 68 2.01 -16.09 10.09
N VAL A 69 0.83 -15.81 9.54
CA VAL A 69 -0.40 -15.55 10.31
C VAL A 69 -0.84 -16.81 11.06
N PRO A 70 -1.22 -16.72 12.35
CA PRO A 70 -1.75 -17.86 13.08
C PRO A 70 -2.99 -18.47 12.42
N ASN A 71 -3.12 -19.80 12.42
CA ASN A 71 -4.17 -20.56 11.71
C ASN A 71 -5.63 -20.13 11.97
N LYS A 72 -5.91 -19.44 13.07
CA LYS A 72 -7.26 -18.98 13.44
C LYS A 72 -7.49 -17.49 13.25
N LEU A 73 -6.47 -16.74 12.83
CA LEU A 73 -6.57 -15.31 12.63
C LEU A 73 -6.84 -15.01 11.15
N SER A 74 -8.03 -14.47 10.88
CA SER A 74 -8.32 -13.84 9.59
C SER A 74 -8.02 -12.36 9.72
N LEU A 75 -7.08 -11.86 8.90
CA LEU A 75 -6.72 -10.44 8.90
C LEU A 75 -7.82 -9.64 8.23
N ASN A 76 -8.31 -8.64 8.95
CA ASN A 76 -9.29 -7.68 8.46
C ASN A 76 -8.70 -6.27 8.44
N ILE A 77 -9.54 -5.31 8.05
CA ILE A 77 -9.15 -3.91 7.97
C ILE A 77 -8.60 -3.34 9.28
N ASP A 78 -9.22 -3.63 10.42
CA ASP A 78 -8.78 -3.15 11.72
C ASP A 78 -7.45 -3.78 12.16
N ASN A 79 -7.16 -5.01 11.70
CA ASN A 79 -5.84 -5.59 11.88
C ASN A 79 -4.79 -4.86 11.05
N TYR A 80 -5.06 -4.61 9.77
CA TYR A 80 -4.12 -3.93 8.88
C TYR A 80 -3.85 -2.50 9.32
N THR A 81 -4.87 -1.72 9.69
CA THR A 81 -4.69 -0.35 10.19
C THR A 81 -3.85 -0.33 11.46
N ARG A 82 -4.13 -1.19 12.45
CA ARG A 82 -3.33 -1.22 13.69
C ARG A 82 -1.88 -1.62 13.45
N ILE A 83 -1.63 -2.58 12.56
CA ILE A 83 -0.27 -3.01 12.21
C ILE A 83 0.48 -1.90 11.48
N LEU A 84 -0.19 -1.22 10.52
CA LEU A 84 0.37 -0.08 9.80
C LEU A 84 0.75 1.05 10.75
N ASP A 85 -0.17 1.46 11.62
CA ASP A 85 0.04 2.57 12.56
C ASP A 85 1.16 2.24 13.54
N SER A 86 1.19 1.01 14.06
CA SER A 86 2.26 0.55 14.95
C SER A 86 3.63 0.62 14.27
N GLU A 87 3.75 0.14 13.03
CA GLU A 87 5.02 0.14 12.31
C GLU A 87 5.44 1.56 11.88
N TYR A 88 4.48 2.41 11.49
CA TYR A 88 4.74 3.82 11.22
C TYR A 88 5.34 4.53 12.44
N GLU A 89 4.80 4.28 13.63
CA GLU A 89 5.32 4.85 14.87
C GLU A 89 6.74 4.37 15.19
N GLU A 90 7.08 3.11 14.92
CA GLU A 90 8.45 2.62 15.06
C GLU A 90 9.40 3.32 14.08
N PHE A 91 9.01 3.51 12.82
CA PHE A 91 9.81 4.29 11.87
C PHE A 91 9.98 5.75 12.28
N ARG A 92 8.90 6.37 12.77
CA ARG A 92 8.90 7.77 13.22
C ARG A 92 9.85 7.98 14.39
N LYS A 93 9.88 7.05 15.36
CA LYS A 93 10.80 7.07 16.50
C LYS A 93 12.25 6.83 16.09
N ALA A 94 12.48 5.91 15.15
CA ALA A 94 13.83 5.52 14.74
C ALA A 94 14.52 6.57 13.83
N ALA A 95 13.75 7.41 13.16
CA ALA A 95 14.25 8.44 12.26
C ALA A 95 13.61 9.81 12.55
N SER A 96 12.81 10.32 11.63
CA SER A 96 12.03 11.54 11.78
C SER A 96 10.65 11.38 11.14
N GLU A 97 9.72 12.26 11.50
CA GLU A 97 8.37 12.28 10.92
C GLU A 97 8.40 12.43 9.40
N ASP A 98 9.22 13.35 8.86
CA ASP A 98 9.37 13.51 7.41
C ASP A 98 9.85 12.24 6.69
N VAL A 99 10.77 11.51 7.32
CA VAL A 99 11.27 10.25 6.76
C VAL A 99 10.17 9.20 6.81
N ALA A 100 9.46 9.05 7.93
CA ALA A 100 8.37 8.09 8.08
C ALA A 100 7.22 8.41 7.10
N ASP A 101 6.85 9.68 6.97
CA ASP A 101 5.82 10.20 6.07
C ASP A 101 6.10 9.95 4.59
N SER A 102 7.38 9.94 4.20
CA SER A 102 7.81 9.69 2.83
C SER A 102 7.69 8.23 2.41
N ARG A 103 7.59 7.30 3.37
CA ARG A 103 7.45 5.86 3.08
C ARG A 103 6.08 5.57 2.50
N THR A 104 5.99 4.54 1.66
CA THR A 104 4.72 4.09 1.09
C THR A 104 3.94 3.25 2.09
N VAL A 105 2.62 3.35 2.07
CA VAL A 105 1.74 2.51 2.90
C VAL A 105 2.05 1.02 2.71
N SER A 106 2.34 0.61 1.46
CA SER A 106 2.67 -0.77 1.13
C SER A 106 3.92 -1.30 1.83
N ILE A 107 5.00 -0.52 1.89
CA ILE A 107 6.23 -0.97 2.55
C ILE A 107 6.08 -0.95 4.07
N VAL A 108 5.38 0.03 4.62
CA VAL A 108 5.11 0.09 6.07
C VAL A 108 4.24 -1.08 6.50
N LEU A 109 3.14 -1.36 5.80
CA LEU A 109 2.30 -2.51 6.13
C LEU A 109 3.04 -3.85 5.95
N TYR A 110 3.84 -3.99 4.88
CA TYR A 110 4.68 -5.17 4.67
C TYR A 110 5.60 -5.42 5.87
N MET A 111 6.34 -4.39 6.31
CA MET A 111 7.28 -4.51 7.43
C MET A 111 6.55 -4.83 8.73
N GLY A 112 5.43 -4.16 8.98
CA GLY A 112 4.60 -4.42 10.15
C GLY A 112 4.03 -5.84 10.18
N LEU A 113 3.62 -6.40 9.04
CA LEU A 113 3.17 -7.80 8.96
C LEU A 113 4.30 -8.79 9.25
N VAL A 114 5.51 -8.53 8.73
CA VAL A 114 6.69 -9.36 9.00
C VAL A 114 7.08 -9.29 10.48
N ALA A 115 7.05 -8.10 11.08
CA ALA A 115 7.36 -7.89 12.48
C ALA A 115 6.31 -8.52 13.42
N THR A 116 5.03 -8.41 13.07
CA THR A 116 3.91 -8.93 13.87
C THR A 116 3.79 -10.46 13.75
N PHE A 117 4.07 -11.02 12.57
CA PHE A 117 3.88 -12.43 12.27
C PHE A 117 5.16 -13.06 11.70
N PRO A 118 6.27 -13.10 12.46
CA PRO A 118 7.51 -13.69 11.98
C PRO A 118 7.32 -15.18 11.72
N CYS A 119 7.82 -15.64 10.58
CA CYS A 119 7.89 -17.07 10.30
C CYS A 119 9.00 -17.71 11.14
N LYS A 120 8.67 -18.81 11.82
CA LYS A 120 9.67 -19.64 12.49
C LYS A 120 10.61 -20.24 11.43
N LYS A 121 11.91 -20.23 11.73
CA LYS A 121 12.93 -20.91 10.91
C LYS A 121 12.87 -22.42 11.12
#